data_AF-A0A963I1I2-F1
#
_entry.id   AF-A0A963I1I2-F1
#
_cell.length_a   1.000
_cell.length_b   1.000
_cell.length_c   1.000
_cell.angle_alpha   90.00
_cell.angle_beta   90.00
_cell.angle_gamma   90.00
#
_symmetry.space_group_name_H-M   'P 1'
#
loop_
_entity.id
_entity.type
_entity.pdbx_description
1 polymer ?
#
loop_
_entity_poly.entity_id
_entity_poly.type
_entity_poly.pdbx_seq_one_letter_code
_entity_poly.pdbx_strand_id
1 'polypeptide(L)'
;MTATALDRRGMDVSEGDRVRILGITPDPDMDEDELEMVRFMIGSECEVDRIDATGLVWVSMWWSCGDGTATSCVGLESSQFERL
;
A
#
# COMPACT_ATOMS: atom_id res chain seq x y z
N MET A 1 -4.14 12.91 -17.52
CA MET A 1 -2.80 13.03 -16.90
C MET A 1 -2.72 11.83 -15.97
N THR A 2 -1.71 10.98 -16.11
CA THR A 2 -1.48 9.88 -15.16
C THR A 2 -0.97 10.51 -13.87
N ALA A 3 -1.61 10.22 -12.74
CA ALA A 3 -1.11 10.68 -11.45
C ALA A 3 0.22 9.95 -11.16
N THR A 4 1.21 10.68 -10.65
CA THR A 4 2.48 10.13 -10.22
C THR A 4 2.75 10.54 -8.77
N ALA A 5 3.43 9.69 -8.03
CA ALA A 5 3.85 9.92 -6.65
C ALA A 5 5.35 9.70 -6.53
N LEU A 6 5.97 10.27 -5.50
CA LEU A 6 7.37 10.04 -5.20
C LEU A 6 7.51 8.97 -4.12
N ASP A 7 8.43 8.04 -4.32
CA ASP A 7 8.85 7.11 -3.28
C ASP A 7 9.75 7.77 -2.23
N ARG A 8 10.18 7.01 -1.21
CA ARG A 8 11.04 7.53 -0.12
C ARG A 8 12.36 8.10 -0.63
N ARG A 9 12.80 7.72 -1.82
CA ARG A 9 14.06 8.13 -2.45
C ARG A 9 13.87 9.26 -3.46
N GLY A 10 12.64 9.74 -3.64
CA GLY A 10 12.30 10.77 -4.62
C GLY A 10 12.19 10.25 -6.06
N MET A 11 12.01 8.94 -6.25
CA MET A 11 11.76 8.36 -7.57
C MET A 11 10.27 8.42 -7.90
N ASP A 12 9.95 8.75 -9.15
CA ASP A 12 8.57 8.71 -9.65
C ASP A 12 8.04 7.28 -9.66
N VAL A 13 6.81 7.13 -9.18
CA VAL A 13 5.99 5.93 -9.16
C VAL A 13 4.66 6.23 -9.83
N SER A 14 4.21 5.32 -10.68
CA SER A 14 2.94 5.36 -11.40
C SER A 14 2.08 4.14 -11.10
N GLU A 15 0.80 4.18 -11.48
CA GLU A 15 -0.07 3.01 -11.46
C GLU A 15 0.55 1.86 -12.27
N GLY A 16 0.49 0.65 -11.73
CA GLY A 16 1.12 -0.55 -12.30
C GLY A 16 2.62 -0.73 -11.97
N ASP A 17 3.29 0.26 -11.38
CA ASP A 17 4.64 0.04 -10.84
C ASP A 17 4.59 -0.89 -9.62
N ARG A 18 5.70 -1.59 -9.35
CA ARG A 18 5.86 -2.36 -8.12
C ARG A 18 6.64 -1.57 -7.07
N VAL A 19 6.15 -1.63 -5.85
CA VAL A 19 6.74 -0.99 -4.69
C VAL A 19 6.91 -1.97 -3.55
N ARG A 20 7.92 -1.75 -2.72
CA ARG A 20 8.08 -2.42 -1.44
C ARG A 20 7.55 -1.54 -0.32
N ILE A 21 6.72 -2.13 0.53
CA ILE A 21 6.12 -1.44 1.68
C ILE A 21 7.15 -1.40 2.81
N LEU A 22 7.42 -0.20 3.33
CA LEU A 22 8.39 0.06 4.40
C LEU A 22 7.72 0.35 5.75
N GLY A 23 6.50 0.86 5.72
CA GLY A 23 5.71 1.19 6.90
C GLY A 23 4.29 1.54 6.48
N ILE A 24 3.37 1.62 7.44
CA ILE A 24 1.97 1.94 7.20
C ILE A 24 1.47 2.83 8.33
N THR A 25 0.69 3.86 7.97
CA THR A 25 -0.09 4.66 8.92
C THR A 25 -1.51 4.13 8.88
N PRO A 26 -1.91 3.25 9.83
CA PRO A 26 -3.27 2.72 9.85
C PRO A 26 -4.27 3.83 10.15
N ASP A 27 -5.47 3.70 9.59
CA ASP A 27 -6.59 4.58 9.94
C ASP A 27 -6.98 4.32 11.42
N PRO A 28 -7.17 5.36 12.24
CA PRO A 28 -7.58 5.19 13.64
C PRO A 28 -8.90 4.44 13.81
N ASP A 29 -9.75 4.39 12.78
CA ASP A 29 -11.05 3.70 12.81
C ASP A 29 -10.97 2.23 12.34
N MET A 30 -9.79 1.74 11.94
CA MET A 30 -9.59 0.31 11.63
C MET A 30 -9.77 -0.57 12.87
N ASP A 31 -10.40 -1.73 12.68
CA ASP A 31 -10.48 -2.74 13.73
C ASP A 31 -9.14 -3.48 13.94
N GLU A 32 -9.05 -4.22 15.04
CA GLU A 32 -7.80 -4.89 15.46
C GLU A 32 -7.36 -5.98 14.47
N ASP A 33 -8.31 -6.70 13.88
CA ASP A 33 -8.03 -7.79 12.94
C ASP A 33 -7.50 -7.21 11.62
N GLU A 34 -8.16 -6.18 11.08
CA GLU A 34 -7.72 -5.47 9.88
C GLU A 34 -6.35 -4.80 10.09
N LEU A 35 -6.13 -4.21 11.27
CA LEU A 35 -4.86 -3.61 11.65
C LEU A 35 -3.74 -4.65 11.67
N GLU A 36 -3.99 -5.84 12.20
CA GLU A 36 -3.01 -6.94 12.18
C GLU A 36 -2.68 -7.36 10.75
N MET A 37 -3.69 -7.55 9.91
CA MET A 37 -3.53 -7.92 8.50
C MET A 37 -2.73 -6.89 7.71
N VAL A 38 -3.05 -5.60 7.87
CA VAL A 38 -2.34 -4.52 7.18
C VAL A 38 -0.90 -4.42 7.67
N ARG A 39 -0.62 -4.62 8.96
CA ARG A 39 0.76 -4.67 9.48
C ARG A 39 1.60 -5.78 8.84
N PHE A 40 0.98 -6.91 8.48
CA PHE A 40 1.68 -7.98 7.75
C PHE A 40 2.11 -7.59 6.34
N MET A 41 1.53 -6.54 5.74
CA MET A 41 1.96 -6.03 4.44
C MET A 41 3.34 -5.34 4.50
N ILE A 42 3.81 -4.94 5.69
CA ILE A 42 5.11 -4.28 5.83
C ILE A 42 6.24 -5.24 5.44
N GLY A 43 7.05 -4.82 4.46
CA GLY A 43 8.13 -5.59 3.88
C GLY A 43 7.73 -6.34 2.61
N SER A 44 6.43 -6.46 2.31
CA SER A 44 5.93 -7.08 1.09
C SER A 44 6.07 -6.17 -0.14
N GLU A 45 6.02 -6.80 -1.31
CA GLU A 45 6.03 -6.13 -2.61
C GLU A 45 4.62 -6.16 -3.22
N CYS A 46 4.11 -5.00 -3.60
CA CYS A 46 2.78 -4.83 -4.17
C CYS A 46 2.84 -4.02 -5.46
N GLU A 47 1.88 -4.26 -6.35
CA GLU A 47 1.61 -3.39 -7.49
C GLU A 47 0.77 -2.19 -7.03
N VAL A 48 1.05 -1.01 -7.60
CA VAL A 48 0.26 0.19 -7.34
C VAL A 48 -1.05 0.11 -8.10
N ASP A 49 -2.17 0.06 -7.37
CA ASP A 49 -3.51 0.02 -7.96
C ASP A 49 -3.92 1.39 -8.50
N ARG A 50 -3.66 2.44 -7.72
CA ARG A 50 -4.00 3.83 -8.07
C ARG A 50 -3.20 4.83 -7.25
N ILE A 51 -3.12 6.06 -7.76
CA ILE A 51 -2.60 7.21 -7.02
C ILE A 51 -3.73 8.24 -6.91
N ASP A 52 -4.08 8.61 -5.68
CA ASP A 52 -5.20 9.53 -5.47
C ASP A 52 -4.80 11.02 -5.58
N ALA A 53 -5.80 11.91 -5.51
CA ALA A 53 -5.59 13.35 -5.63
C ALA A 53 -4.77 13.96 -4.47
N THR A 54 -4.60 13.24 -3.36
CA THR A 54 -3.77 13.66 -2.23
C THR A 54 -2.32 13.19 -2.36
N GLY A 55 -2.04 12.34 -3.36
CA GLY A 55 -0.71 11.77 -3.61
C GLY A 55 -0.46 10.47 -2.84
N LEU A 56 -1.47 9.88 -2.20
CA LEU A 56 -1.35 8.56 -1.60
C LEU A 56 -1.32 7.48 -2.67
N VAL A 57 -0.43 6.52 -2.48
CA VAL A 57 -0.26 5.36 -3.34
C VAL A 57 -1.06 4.21 -2.74
N TRP A 58 -2.11 3.80 -3.44
CA TRP A 58 -2.96 2.70 -2.98
C TRP A 58 -2.45 1.37 -3.50
N VAL A 59 -2.33 0.41 -2.57
CA VAL A 59 -1.94 -0.96 -2.86
C VAL A 59 -2.91 -1.94 -2.19
N SER A 60 -3.11 -3.08 -2.83
CA SER A 60 -3.96 -4.16 -2.33
C SER A 60 -3.19 -5.46 -2.18
N MET A 61 -3.49 -6.22 -1.13
CA MET A 61 -2.96 -7.57 -0.94
C MET A 61 -4.09 -8.57 -0.71
N TRP A 62 -3.98 -9.72 -1.37
CA TRP A 62 -4.93 -10.82 -1.28
C TRP A 62 -4.41 -11.87 -0.32
N TRP A 63 -5.25 -12.24 0.64
CA TRP A 63 -4.93 -13.21 1.68
C TRP A 63 -5.77 -14.47 1.47
N SER A 64 -5.13 -15.62 1.59
CA SER A 64 -5.85 -16.89 1.74
C SER A 64 -6.07 -17.11 3.23
N CYS A 65 -7.31 -16.94 3.68
CA CYS A 65 -7.74 -17.22 5.04
C CYS A 65 -8.32 -18.64 5.12
N GLY A 66 -8.39 -19.21 6.32
CA GLY A 66 -8.89 -20.58 6.51
C GLY A 66 -10.36 -20.78 6.09
N ASP A 67 -11.14 -19.70 6.09
CA ASP A 67 -12.57 -19.65 5.76
C ASP A 67 -12.88 -18.93 4.44
N GLY A 68 -11.87 -18.46 3.70
CA GLY A 68 -12.08 -17.77 2.44
C GLY A 68 -10.91 -16.91 2.00
N THR A 69 -11.21 -15.86 1.24
CA THR A 69 -10.23 -14.88 0.79
C THR A 69 -10.55 -13.53 1.40
N ALA A 70 -9.54 -12.86 1.93
CA ALA A 70 -9.63 -11.48 2.37
C ALA A 70 -8.75 -10.59 1.51
N THR A 71 -9.08 -9.30 1.45
CA THR A 71 -8.28 -8.30 0.73
C THR A 71 -8.06 -7.12 1.66
N SER A 72 -6.80 -6.72 1.83
CA SER A 72 -6.45 -5.50 2.55
C SER A 72 -6.01 -4.44 1.54
N CYS A 73 -6.54 -3.23 1.67
CA CYS A 73 -6.22 -2.10 0.81
C CYS A 73 -5.73 -0.94 1.67
N VAL A 74 -4.57 -0.38 1.34
CA VAL A 74 -3.96 0.70 2.15
C VAL A 74 -3.39 1.79 1.27
N GLY A 75 -3.58 3.04 1.69
CA GLY A 75 -2.92 4.20 1.11
C GLY A 75 -1.57 4.43 1.78
N LEU A 76 -0.51 4.55 0.97
CA LEU A 76 0.85 4.74 1.43
C LEU A 76 1.31 6.17 1.15
N GLU A 77 1.91 6.80 2.17
CA GLU A 77 2.65 8.04 2.01
C GLU A 77 3.99 7.80 1.32
N SER A 78 4.59 8.84 0.71
CA SER A 78 5.91 8.75 0.07
C SER A 78 7.00 8.15 0.98
N SER A 79 6.91 8.35 2.29
CA SER A 79 7.89 7.82 3.25
C SER A 79 7.77 6.30 3.50
N GLN A 80 6.67 5.70 3.05
CA GLN A 80 6.20 4.36 3.42
C GLN A 80 6.46 3.31 2.37
N PHE A 81 7.03 3.68 1.22
CA PHE A 81 7.38 2.73 0.18
C PHE A 81 8.66 3.12 -0.57
N GLU A 82 9.25 2.14 -1.23
CA GLU A 82 10.31 2.32 -2.22
C GLU A 82 9.95 1.62 -3.52
N ARG A 83 10.28 2.23 -4.65
CA ARG A 83 10.09 1.60 -5.97
C ARG A 83 11.13 0.50 -6.18
N LEU A 84 10.69 -0.60 -6.80
CA LEU A 84 11.54 -1.75 -7.18
C LEU A 84 12.15 -1.60 -8.58
#